data_AF-A0A090SC71-F1
#
_entry.id   AF-A0A090SC71-F1
#
_cell.length_a   1.000
_cell.length_b   1.000
_cell.length_c   1.000
_cell.angle_alpha   90.00
_cell.angle_beta   90.00
_cell.angle_gamma   90.00
#
_symmetry.space_group_name_H-M   'P 1'
#
loop_
_entity.id
_entity.type
_entity.pdbx_description
1 polymer ?
#
loop_
_entity_poly.entity_id
_entity_poly.type
_entity_poly.pdbx_seq_one_letter_code
_entity_poly.pdbx_strand_id
1 'polypeptide(L)'
;MKSLISKHNQYRITIEEVNTKAEREPQTLTFEFEDREDMFNVIEKMKQGSGLDEQSATRLGLSIRLLGPLMMQDRKQPLFADFFPHFKDFMQNLKKTIKGQIKGQ
;
A
#
# COMPACT_ATOMS: atom_id res chain seq x y z
N MET A 1 11.87 20.46 -24.83
CA MET A 1 11.04 20.17 -23.64
C MET A 1 11.01 18.67 -23.42
N LYS A 2 11.70 18.15 -22.39
CA LYS A 2 11.58 16.72 -22.02
C LYS A 2 10.29 16.56 -21.23
N SER A 3 9.32 15.84 -21.79
CA SER A 3 8.17 15.37 -21.04
C SER A 3 8.68 14.47 -19.91
N LEU A 4 8.66 14.97 -18.67
CA LEU A 4 8.95 14.20 -17.46
C LEU A 4 7.73 13.32 -17.14
N ILE A 5 7.42 12.37 -18.01
CA ILE A 5 6.47 11.32 -17.67
C ILE A 5 7.19 10.44 -16.65
N SER A 6 7.00 10.75 -15.36
CA SER A 6 7.39 9.85 -14.29
C SER A 6 6.68 8.53 -14.58
N LYS A 7 7.43 7.48 -14.93
CA LYS A 7 6.89 6.15 -15.19
C LYS A 7 6.14 5.72 -13.93
N HIS A 8 4.82 5.78 -13.95
CA HIS A 8 4.00 5.11 -12.96
C HIS A 8 3.92 3.63 -13.35
N ASN A 9 4.02 2.77 -12.34
CA ASN A 9 3.71 1.36 -12.48
C ASN A 9 2.18 1.22 -12.53
N GLN A 10 1.69 0.38 -13.43
CA GLN A 10 0.26 0.06 -13.54
C GLN A 10 -0.01 -1.29 -12.90
N TYR A 11 -1.07 -1.34 -12.09
CA TYR A 11 -1.48 -2.55 -11.38
C TYR A 11 -2.98 -2.77 -11.53
N ARG A 12 -3.37 -4.04 -11.52
CA ARG A 12 -4.77 -4.47 -11.41
C ARG A 12 -4.94 -5.20 -10.09
N ILE A 13 -5.99 -4.88 -9.36
CA ILE A 13 -6.42 -5.64 -8.18
C ILE A 13 -7.71 -6.37 -8.54
N THR A 14 -7.75 -7.64 -8.17
CA THR A 14 -8.94 -8.46 -8.14
C THR A 14 -9.14 -8.95 -6.71
N ILE A 15 -10.32 -8.72 -6.15
CA ILE A 15 -10.74 -9.26 -4.85
C ILE A 15 -11.89 -10.22 -5.13
N GLU A 16 -11.75 -11.46 -4.66
CA GLU A 16 -12.75 -12.51 -4.78
C GLU A 16 -13.20 -12.92 -3.38
N GLU A 17 -14.50 -13.02 -3.17
CA GLU A 17 -15.02 -13.59 -1.94
C GLU A 17 -14.71 -15.09 -1.87
N VAL A 18 -14.15 -15.51 -0.74
CA VAL A 18 -13.87 -16.91 -0.45
C VAL A 18 -14.69 -17.37 0.75
N ASN A 19 -15.13 -18.63 0.75
CA ASN A 19 -15.88 -19.24 1.85
C ASN A 19 -17.13 -18.45 2.29
N THR A 20 -17.88 -17.90 1.33
CA THR A 20 -19.13 -17.18 1.63
C THR A 20 -20.17 -18.13 2.23
N LYS A 21 -20.86 -17.66 3.28
CA LYS A 21 -22.03 -18.34 3.86
C LYS A 21 -23.35 -17.82 3.29
N ALA A 22 -23.28 -16.83 2.41
CA ALA A 22 -24.46 -16.25 1.79
C ALA A 22 -25.00 -17.18 0.72
N GLU A 23 -26.33 -17.28 0.61
CA GLU A 23 -27.01 -18.01 -0.47
C GLU A 23 -27.02 -17.18 -1.76
N ARG A 24 -25.83 -16.78 -2.22
CA ARG A 24 -25.61 -16.12 -3.50
C ARG A 24 -24.25 -16.50 -4.07
N GLU A 25 -24.08 -16.27 -5.36
CA GLU A 25 -22.78 -16.40 -6.01
C GLU A 25 -21.74 -15.49 -5.34
N PRO A 26 -20.49 -15.96 -5.12
CA PRO A 26 -19.38 -15.14 -4.64
C PRO A 26 -19.16 -13.91 -5.53
N GLN A 27 -18.88 -12.77 -4.90
CA GLN A 27 -18.63 -11.53 -5.63
C GLN A 27 -17.14 -11.36 -5.96
N THR A 28 -16.90 -10.73 -7.10
CA THR A 28 -15.57 -10.28 -7.54
C THR A 28 -15.58 -8.78 -7.78
N LEU A 29 -14.54 -8.09 -7.31
CA LEU A 29 -14.28 -6.67 -7.58
C LEU A 29 -12.93 -6.53 -8.27
N THR A 30 -12.91 -5.82 -9.40
CA THR A 30 -11.68 -5.56 -10.16
C THR A 30 -11.54 -4.08 -10.45
N PHE A 31 -10.35 -3.52 -10.22
CA PHE A 31 -10.00 -2.17 -10.65
C PHE A 31 -8.50 -2.04 -10.95
N GLU A 32 -8.15 -1.00 -11.70
CA GLU A 32 -6.77 -0.66 -12.07
C GLU A 32 -6.35 0.65 -11.40
N PHE A 33 -5.07 0.75 -11.06
CA PHE A 33 -4.52 1.98 -10.50
C PHE A 33 -3.04 2.16 -10.88
N GLU A 34 -2.60 3.39 -10.77
CA GLU A 34 -1.21 3.79 -10.98
C GLU A 34 -0.50 4.06 -9.66
N ASP A 35 0.75 3.65 -9.58
CA ASP A 35 1.61 3.89 -8.42
C ASP A 35 3.02 4.31 -8.85
N ARG A 36 3.60 5.27 -8.14
CA ARG A 36 4.99 5.74 -8.35
C ARG A 36 6.04 4.80 -7.77
N GLU A 37 5.68 4.02 -6.76
CA GLU A 37 6.57 3.04 -6.12
C GLU A 37 6.32 1.65 -6.73
N ASP A 38 7.36 0.82 -6.72
CA ASP A 38 7.23 -0.60 -7.07
C ASP A 38 6.60 -1.36 -5.90
N MET A 39 5.34 -1.73 -6.06
CA MET A 39 4.54 -2.38 -5.01
C MET A 39 5.14 -3.71 -4.54
N PHE A 40 5.71 -4.51 -5.44
CA PHE A 40 6.29 -5.81 -5.08
C PHE A 40 7.54 -5.60 -4.23
N ASN A 41 8.41 -4.67 -4.64
CA ASN A 41 9.58 -4.31 -3.85
C ASN A 41 9.21 -3.73 -2.47
N VAL A 42 8.12 -2.96 -2.38
CA VAL A 42 7.61 -2.48 -1.07
C VAL A 42 7.17 -3.65 -0.20
N ILE A 43 6.40 -4.60 -0.74
CA ILE A 43 5.93 -5.79 -0.01
C ILE A 43 7.11 -6.64 0.45
N GLU A 44 8.10 -6.89 -0.40
CA GLU A 44 9.28 -7.69 -0.03
C GLU A 44 10.08 -7.05 1.09
N LYS A 45 10.30 -5.72 1.04
CA LYS A 45 10.92 -4.99 2.16
C LYS A 45 10.09 -5.05 3.43
N MET A 46 8.77 -5.06 3.32
CA MET A 46 7.88 -5.23 4.46
C MET A 46 8.08 -6.59 5.12
N LYS A 47 8.12 -7.67 4.33
CA LYS A 47 8.36 -9.03 4.83
C LYS A 47 9.71 -9.15 5.53
N GLN A 48 10.75 -8.50 5.00
CA GLN A 48 12.10 -8.55 5.55
C GLN A 48 12.27 -7.75 6.85
N GLY A 49 11.66 -6.56 6.95
CA GLY A 49 12.04 -5.57 7.95
C GLY A 49 10.94 -5.08 8.88
N SER A 50 9.69 -5.54 8.73
CA SER A 50 8.58 -5.07 9.58
C SER A 50 8.45 -5.78 10.92
N GLY A 51 8.99 -6.99 11.04
CA GLY A 51 8.77 -7.87 12.21
C GLY A 51 7.39 -8.56 12.23
N LEU A 52 6.61 -8.44 11.15
CA LEU A 52 5.34 -9.15 10.97
C LEU A 52 5.55 -10.50 10.28
N ASP A 53 4.59 -11.41 10.42
CA ASP A 53 4.50 -12.59 9.56
C ASP A 53 4.28 -12.21 8.09
N GLU A 54 4.60 -13.12 7.17
CA GLU A 54 4.58 -12.85 5.74
C GLU A 54 3.20 -12.39 5.22
N GLN A 55 2.12 -12.99 5.74
CA GLN A 55 0.76 -12.65 5.31
C GLN A 55 0.38 -11.24 5.79
N SER A 56 0.65 -10.94 7.06
CA SER A 56 0.42 -9.61 7.63
C SER A 56 1.27 -8.53 6.97
N ALA A 57 2.54 -8.82 6.68
CA ALA A 57 3.45 -7.91 5.98
C ALA A 57 2.95 -7.61 4.56
N THR A 58 2.51 -8.64 3.83
CA THR A 58 1.93 -8.50 2.48
C THR A 58 0.68 -7.63 2.52
N ARG A 59 -0.24 -7.91 3.44
CA ARG A 59 -1.48 -7.12 3.62
C ARG A 59 -1.16 -5.67 3.94
N LEU A 60 -0.27 -5.40 4.91
CA LEU A 60 0.10 -4.05 5.29
C LEU A 60 0.76 -3.29 4.13
N GLY A 61 1.72 -3.92 3.43
CA GLY A 61 2.39 -3.34 2.28
C GLY A 61 1.42 -2.94 1.17
N LEU A 62 0.45 -3.80 0.85
CA LEU A 62 -0.62 -3.47 -0.11
C LEU A 62 -1.51 -2.32 0.40
N SER A 63 -2.00 -2.40 1.64
CA SER A 63 -2.92 -1.40 2.20
C SER A 63 -2.33 0.02 2.20
N ILE A 64 -1.07 0.19 2.60
CA ILE A 64 -0.43 1.52 2.63
C ILE A 64 -0.17 2.07 1.22
N ARG A 65 0.03 1.20 0.22
CA ARG A 65 0.20 1.62 -1.18
C ARG A 65 -1.12 1.99 -1.84
N LEU A 66 -2.24 1.42 -1.40
CA LEU A 66 -3.57 1.85 -1.84
C LEU A 66 -4.01 3.15 -1.18
N LEU A 67 -3.83 3.26 0.14
CA LEU A 67 -4.30 4.43 0.89
C LEU A 67 -3.38 5.66 0.73
N GLY A 68 -2.06 5.47 0.78
CA GLY A 68 -1.10 6.57 0.81
C GLY A 68 -1.22 7.53 -0.39
N PRO A 69 -1.21 7.03 -1.64
CA PRO A 69 -1.41 7.86 -2.83
C PRO A 69 -2.74 8.60 -2.86
N LEU A 70 -3.84 7.96 -2.45
CA LEU A 70 -5.16 8.60 -2.39
C LEU A 70 -5.14 9.83 -1.49
N MET A 71 -4.54 9.72 -0.30
CA MET A 71 -4.42 10.87 0.61
C MET A 71 -3.42 11.91 0.11
N MET A 72 -2.41 11.50 -0.65
CA MET A 72 -1.38 12.40 -1.18
C MET A 72 -1.86 13.24 -2.37
N GLN A 73 -2.86 12.75 -3.11
CA GLN A 73 -3.49 13.47 -4.22
C GLN A 73 -4.25 14.70 -3.73
N ASP A 74 -4.97 14.58 -2.62
CA ASP A 74 -5.63 15.72 -1.97
C ASP A 74 -5.50 15.66 -0.44
N ARG A 75 -4.44 16.28 0.05
CA ARG A 75 -4.11 16.29 1.49
C ARG A 75 -5.02 17.20 2.32
N LYS A 76 -5.77 18.10 1.67
CA LYS A 76 -6.69 19.03 2.35
C LYS A 76 -8.12 18.52 2.33
N GLN A 77 -8.36 17.39 1.68
CA GLN A 77 -9.66 16.75 1.65
C GLN A 77 -10.10 16.45 3.10
N PRO A 78 -11.34 16.83 3.50
CA PRO A 78 -11.77 16.76 4.91
C PRO A 78 -11.75 15.36 5.55
N LEU A 79 -11.91 14.29 4.78
CA LEU A 79 -11.84 12.90 5.28
C LEU A 79 -10.42 12.55 5.75
N PHE A 80 -9.39 13.13 5.14
CA PHE A 80 -7.98 12.81 5.43
C PHE A 80 -7.25 13.91 6.20
N ALA A 81 -7.75 15.14 6.24
CA ALA A 81 -7.02 16.30 6.75
C ALA A 81 -6.47 16.09 8.17
N ASP A 82 -7.30 15.56 9.08
CA ASP A 82 -6.90 15.34 10.48
C ASP A 82 -6.06 14.06 10.67
N PHE A 83 -6.25 13.06 9.81
CA PHE A 83 -5.53 11.79 9.89
C PHE A 83 -4.15 11.84 9.21
N PHE A 84 -3.99 12.64 8.15
CA PHE A 84 -2.82 12.66 7.30
C PHE A 84 -1.51 12.94 8.06
N PRO A 85 -1.44 13.89 9.03
CA PRO A 85 -0.23 14.11 9.82
C PRO A 85 0.23 12.84 10.56
N HIS A 86 -0.71 12.13 11.19
CA HIS A 86 -0.43 10.90 11.92
C HIS A 86 -0.03 9.75 11.00
N PHE A 87 -0.69 9.62 9.84
CA PHE A 87 -0.28 8.64 8.84
C PHE A 87 1.14 8.92 8.32
N LYS A 88 1.50 10.19 8.12
CA LYS A 88 2.85 10.57 7.69
C LYS A 88 3.89 10.17 8.73
N ASP A 89 3.64 10.41 10.02
CA ASP A 89 4.53 10.02 11.11
C ASP A 89 4.67 8.49 11.20
N PHE A 90 3.56 7.76 11.08
CA PHE A 90 3.56 6.30 10.98
C PHE A 90 4.45 5.81 9.83
N MET A 91 4.27 6.36 8.63
CA MET A 91 5.06 5.96 7.45
C MET A 91 6.54 6.28 7.60
N GLN A 92 6.92 7.37 8.29
CA GLN A 92 8.31 7.69 8.57
C GLN A 92 8.94 6.68 9.53
N ASN A 93 8.23 6.33 10.61
CA ASN A 93 8.69 5.35 11.59
C ASN A 93 8.81 3.97 10.94
N LEU A 94 7.82 3.54 10.17
CA LEU A 94 7.84 2.29 9.42
C LEU A 94 9.06 2.18 8.50
N LYS A 95 9.36 3.23 7.73
CA LYS A 95 10.54 3.29 6.86
C LYS A 95 11.85 3.21 7.63
N LYS A 96 11.93 3.83 8.82
CA LYS A 96 13.11 3.73 9.69
C LYS A 96 13.29 2.31 10.22
N THR A 97 12.22 1.69 10.72
CA THR A 97 12.23 0.32 11.23
C THR A 97 12.72 -0.67 10.17
N ILE A 98 12.11 -0.66 8.99
CA ILE A 98 12.47 -1.56 7.88
C ILE A 98 13.94 -1.38 7.50
N LYS A 99 14.42 -0.14 7.35
CA LYS A 99 15.83 0.13 7.02
C LYS A 99 16.79 -0.31 8.12
N GLY A 100 16.41 -0.16 9.40
CA GLY A 100 17.21 -0.59 10.53
C GLY A 100 17.40 -2.10 10.56
N GLN A 101 16.32 -2.85 10.34
CA GLN A 101 16.33 -4.32 10.31
C GLN A 101 17.12 -4.88 9.13
N ILE A 102 16.91 -4.35 7.92
CA ILE A 102 17.62 -4.81 6.71
C ILE A 102 19.14 -4.55 6.80
N LYS A 103 19.59 -3.48 7.48
CA LYS A 103 21.03 -3.20 7.66
C LYS A 103 21.68 -4.05 8.76
N GLY A 104 20.88 -4.65 9.65
CA GLY A 104 21.35 -5.51 10.73
C GLY A 104 21.43 -7.00 10.34
N GLN A 105 20.95 -7.36 9.15
CA GLN A 105 21.14 -8.66 8.49
C GLN A 105 22.40 -8.60 7.62
#